data_AF-A0A1J4KBV8-F1
#
_entry.id   AF-A0A1J4KBV8-F1
#
_cell.length_a   1.000
_cell.length_b   1.000
_cell.length_c   1.000
_cell.angle_alpha   90.00
_cell.angle_beta   90.00
_cell.angle_gamma   90.00
#
_symmetry.space_group_name_H-M   'P 1'
#
loop_
_entity.id
_entity.type
_entity.pdbx_description
1 polymer ?
#
loop_
_entity_poly.entity_id
_entity_poly.type
_entity_poly.pdbx_seq_one_letter_code
_entity_poly.pdbx_strand_id
1 'polypeptide(L)'
;MDLRPPATVLQFTASLVTRDKNDKQREFVIAYYVEDRAFAISERLIPNSGFRGGKFMQKTVVNNPKSGKPYDPSEIFIGAVIEIAGRQFCLQEASEDALKVMEARSDVFTKCDLALIMNQLREKLHGKCPQLLVQFQQRDTRKTQRVSLLDTEDILAKNGIVLGDQEFLTLFRRFQYIDSDKFKYQEFIENLV
;
A
#
# COMPACT_ATOMS: atom_id res chain seq x y z
N MET A 1 1.90 26.55 -26.25
CA MET A 1 1.65 26.15 -24.86
C MET A 1 1.47 24.66 -24.86
N ASP A 2 2.31 23.92 -24.14
CA ASP A 2 2.18 22.46 -24.01
C ASP A 2 0.89 22.18 -23.22
N LEU A 3 -0.16 21.69 -23.89
CA LEU A 3 -1.50 21.44 -23.31
C LEU A 3 -1.60 20.10 -22.57
N ARG A 4 -0.45 19.46 -22.27
CA ARG A 4 -0.46 18.18 -21.57
C ARG A 4 -0.90 18.40 -20.12
N PRO A 5 -1.84 17.59 -19.61
CA PRO A 5 -2.17 17.61 -18.19
C PRO A 5 -0.89 17.39 -17.37
N PRO A 6 -0.81 17.93 -16.14
CA PRO A 6 0.34 17.70 -15.27
C PRO A 6 0.56 16.19 -15.11
N ALA A 7 1.82 15.76 -15.20
CA ALA A 7 2.17 14.35 -15.08
C ALA A 7 1.68 13.77 -13.75
N THR A 8 1.10 12.58 -13.79
CA THR A 8 0.65 11.89 -12.58
C THR A 8 1.87 11.33 -11.87
N VAL A 9 2.15 11.83 -10.67
CA VAL A 9 3.30 11.39 -9.87
C VAL A 9 2.81 10.72 -8.60
N LEU A 10 3.15 9.44 -8.46
CA LEU A 10 2.94 8.68 -7.22
C LEU A 10 4.20 8.79 -6.37
N GLN A 11 4.06 9.26 -5.13
CA GLN A 11 5.19 9.35 -4.19
C GLN A 11 5.07 8.27 -3.14
N PHE A 12 6.15 7.52 -2.96
CA PHE A 12 6.27 6.47 -1.95
C PHE A 12 7.45 6.74 -1.04
N THR A 13 7.32 6.40 0.24
CA THR A 13 8.49 6.11 1.08
C THR A 13 8.97 4.70 0.81
N ALA A 14 10.28 4.49 0.88
CA ALA A 14 10.87 3.18 0.65
C ALA A 14 12.12 2.97 1.49
N SER A 15 12.40 1.70 1.77
CA SER A 15 13.64 1.26 2.43
C SER A 15 14.38 0.25 1.55
N LEU A 16 15.69 0.13 1.77
CA LEU A 16 16.51 -0.87 1.06
C LEU A 16 16.26 -2.27 1.62
N VAL A 17 16.03 -3.23 0.73
CA VAL A 17 16.02 -4.66 1.08
C VAL A 17 17.46 -5.15 1.18
N THR A 18 18.01 -5.12 2.39
CA THR A 18 19.43 -5.39 2.65
C THR A 18 19.67 -6.05 4.00
N ARG A 19 20.82 -6.71 4.15
CA ARG A 19 21.30 -7.24 5.44
C ARG A 19 22.16 -6.22 6.21
N ASP A 20 22.65 -5.19 5.53
CA ASP A 20 23.48 -4.15 6.12
C ASP A 20 22.64 -3.29 7.09
N LYS A 21 23.11 -3.12 8.33
CA LYS A 21 22.38 -2.38 9.36
C LYS A 21 22.32 -0.88 9.10
N ASN A 22 23.35 -0.32 8.48
CA ASN A 22 23.41 1.10 8.16
C ASN A 22 22.45 1.40 7.01
N ASP A 23 22.42 0.54 5.97
CA ASP A 23 21.49 0.73 4.86
C ASP A 23 20.01 0.53 5.26
N LYS A 24 19.73 -0.32 6.25
CA LYS A 24 18.37 -0.48 6.81
C LYS A 24 17.80 0.79 7.45
N GLN A 25 18.67 1.69 7.92
CA GLN A 25 18.26 2.94 8.53
C GLN A 25 18.01 4.05 7.51
N ARG A 26 18.34 3.82 6.22
CA ARG A 26 18.17 4.82 5.16
C ARG A 26 16.74 4.80 4.64
N GLU A 27 16.16 5.99 4.55
CA GLU A 27 14.83 6.19 3.98
C GLU A 27 14.93 6.92 2.64
N PHE A 28 14.14 6.44 1.68
CA PHE A 28 14.07 6.99 0.33
C PHE A 28 12.66 7.49 0.03
N VAL A 29 12.58 8.50 -0.82
CA VAL A 29 11.36 8.89 -1.50
C VAL A 29 11.48 8.47 -2.95
N ILE A 30 10.55 7.64 -3.39
CA ILE A 30 10.45 7.14 -4.77
C ILE A 30 9.27 7.82 -5.42
N ALA A 31 9.54 8.61 -6.47
CA ALA A 31 8.54 9.23 -7.31
C ALA A 31 8.38 8.42 -8.60
N TYR A 32 7.21 7.85 -8.82
CA TYR A 32 6.86 7.14 -10.04
C TYR A 32 5.96 8.00 -10.94
N TYR A 33 6.41 8.24 -12.17
CA TYR A 33 5.68 9.00 -13.19
C TYR A 33 4.87 8.02 -14.04
N VAL A 34 3.55 8.00 -13.84
CA VAL A 34 2.68 6.94 -14.37
C VAL A 34 2.69 6.87 -15.89
N GLU A 35 2.60 8.02 -16.55
CA GLU A 35 2.53 8.11 -18.01
C GLU A 35 3.87 7.77 -18.68
N ASP A 36 4.98 8.14 -18.03
CA ASP A 36 6.33 7.93 -18.56
C ASP A 36 6.94 6.59 -18.14
N ARG A 37 6.31 5.86 -17.20
CA ARG A 37 6.83 4.64 -16.57
C ARG A 37 8.26 4.82 -16.05
N ALA A 38 8.50 5.98 -15.44
CA ALA A 38 9.81 6.41 -15.00
C ALA A 38 9.86 6.62 -13.49
N PHE A 39 11.04 6.45 -12.91
CA PHE A 39 11.28 6.67 -11.48
C PHE A 39 12.24 7.82 -11.28
N ALA A 40 12.05 8.60 -10.22
CA ALA A 40 13.07 9.43 -9.62
C ALA A 40 13.20 9.04 -8.15
N ILE A 41 14.43 9.04 -7.62
CA ILE A 41 14.69 8.63 -6.23
C ILE A 41 15.47 9.73 -5.53
N SER A 42 15.02 10.10 -4.34
CA SER A 42 15.78 10.92 -3.41
C SER A 42 15.93 10.19 -2.07
N GLU A 43 17.07 10.40 -1.43
CA GLU A 43 17.34 9.92 -0.08
C GLU A 43 16.95 11.01 0.92
N ARG A 44 16.16 10.64 1.94
CA ARG A 44 15.82 11.57 3.03
C ARG A 44 17.04 11.78 3.91
N LEU A 45 17.25 13.03 4.30
CA LEU A 45 18.24 13.34 5.33
C LEU A 45 17.67 12.96 6.69
N ILE A 46 18.24 11.95 7.32
CA ILE A 46 17.92 11.58 8.70
C ILE A 46 18.97 12.24 9.60
N PRO A 47 18.59 13.19 10.50
CA PRO A 47 19.54 13.84 11.39
C PRO A 47 20.34 12.82 12.20
N ASN A 48 21.63 13.08 12.39
CA ASN A 48 22.56 12.22 13.16
C ASN A 48 22.80 10.81 12.58
N SER A 49 22.34 10.50 11.36
CA SER A 49 22.54 9.18 10.73
C SER A 49 23.90 9.02 10.03
N GLY A 50 24.63 10.12 9.80
CA GLY A 50 25.88 10.11 9.03
C GLY A 50 25.70 10.04 7.51
N PHE A 51 24.48 9.90 6.99
CA PHE A 51 24.19 9.89 5.56
C PHE A 51 23.88 11.28 5.01
N ARG A 52 24.45 11.60 3.84
CA ARG A 52 24.08 12.81 3.09
C ARG A 52 22.82 12.49 2.29
N GLY A 53 21.68 13.04 2.71
CA GLY A 53 20.46 13.01 1.90
C GLY A 53 20.64 13.73 0.57
N GLY A 54 19.66 13.60 -0.33
CA GLY A 54 19.67 14.30 -1.61
C GLY A 54 19.23 13.43 -2.79
N LYS A 55 19.49 13.92 -4.01
CA LYS A 55 19.10 13.23 -5.23
C LYS A 55 19.92 11.96 -5.40
N PHE A 56 19.25 10.81 -5.42
CA PHE A 56 19.87 9.51 -5.58
C PHE A 56 19.83 9.05 -7.04
N MET A 57 18.69 9.23 -7.71
CA MET A 57 18.51 8.93 -9.13
C MET A 57 17.66 10.00 -9.80
N GLN A 58 18.08 10.45 -10.99
CA GLN A 58 17.25 11.32 -11.82
C GLN A 58 16.05 10.56 -12.40
N LYS A 59 15.06 11.28 -12.93
CA LYS A 59 13.93 10.66 -13.63
C LYS A 59 14.45 9.78 -14.76
N THR A 60 14.22 8.48 -14.67
CA THR A 60 14.72 7.50 -15.64
C THR A 60 13.76 6.31 -15.71
N VAL A 61 13.53 5.81 -16.93
CA VAL A 61 12.77 4.56 -17.14
C VAL A 61 13.65 3.39 -16.73
N VAL A 62 13.12 2.54 -15.85
CA VAL A 62 13.82 1.35 -15.36
C VAL A 62 13.03 0.12 -15.76
N ASN A 63 13.73 -0.86 -16.31
CA ASN A 63 13.12 -2.14 -16.67
C ASN A 63 13.07 -3.05 -15.44
N ASN A 64 11.94 -3.73 -15.26
CA ASN A 64 11.83 -4.81 -14.30
C ASN A 64 12.75 -5.96 -14.74
N PRO A 65 13.73 -6.38 -13.91
CA PRO A 65 14.68 -7.43 -14.29
C PRO A 65 14.01 -8.78 -14.59
N LYS A 66 12.81 -9.03 -14.06
CA LYS A 66 12.06 -10.27 -14.31
C LYS A 66 11.40 -10.29 -15.69
N SER A 67 10.85 -9.15 -16.15
CA SER A 67 10.09 -9.08 -17.40
C SER A 67 10.90 -8.52 -18.57
N GLY A 68 12.02 -7.83 -18.30
CA GLY A 68 12.81 -7.12 -19.29
C GLY A 68 12.14 -5.87 -19.87
N LYS A 69 10.98 -5.47 -19.34
CA LYS A 69 10.18 -4.31 -19.78
C LYS A 69 10.15 -3.24 -18.69
N PRO A 70 9.86 -1.96 -19.04
CA PRO A 70 9.58 -0.93 -18.03
C PRO A 70 8.54 -1.43 -17.03
N TYR A 71 8.73 -1.10 -15.76
CA TYR A 71 7.74 -1.42 -14.72
C TYR A 71 6.35 -0.95 -15.14
N ASP A 72 5.38 -1.85 -15.03
CA ASP A 72 3.99 -1.51 -15.28
C ASP A 72 3.39 -0.85 -14.03
N PRO A 73 2.48 0.13 -14.17
CA PRO A 73 1.81 0.73 -13.02
C PRO A 73 1.14 -0.28 -12.07
N SER A 74 0.65 -1.42 -12.58
CA SER A 74 0.08 -2.49 -11.75
C SER A 74 1.10 -3.16 -10.80
N GLU A 75 2.40 -3.01 -11.08
CA GLU A 75 3.50 -3.52 -10.26
C GLU A 75 3.92 -2.53 -9.15
N ILE A 76 3.35 -1.33 -9.12
CA ILE A 76 3.72 -0.25 -8.21
C ILE A 76 2.64 -0.09 -7.14
N PHE A 77 2.88 -0.72 -5.98
CA PHE A 77 1.97 -0.71 -4.84
C PHE A 77 2.74 -0.89 -3.53
N ILE A 78 2.12 -0.53 -2.40
CA ILE A 78 2.72 -0.72 -1.07
C ILE A 78 2.99 -2.21 -0.80
N GLY A 79 4.19 -2.52 -0.31
CA GLY A 79 4.71 -3.87 -0.13
C GLY A 79 5.44 -4.43 -1.36
N ALA A 80 5.36 -3.76 -2.52
CA ALA A 80 6.10 -4.19 -3.70
C ALA A 80 7.61 -3.94 -3.53
N VAL A 81 8.42 -4.89 -4.00
CA VAL A 81 9.87 -4.75 -4.09
C VAL A 81 10.26 -4.47 -5.53
N ILE A 82 10.81 -3.27 -5.75
CA ILE A 82 11.33 -2.84 -7.06
C ILE A 82 12.85 -2.85 -7.06
N GLU A 83 13.45 -3.18 -8.20
CA GLU A 83 14.89 -3.25 -8.36
C GLU A 83 15.35 -2.15 -9.31
N ILE A 84 16.20 -1.26 -8.80
CA ILE A 84 16.69 -0.09 -9.52
C ILE A 84 18.20 0.00 -9.30
N ALA A 85 18.96 0.01 -10.40
CA ALA A 85 20.43 0.10 -10.38
C ALA A 85 21.11 -0.95 -9.47
N GLY A 86 20.60 -2.19 -9.48
CA GLY A 86 21.13 -3.30 -8.68
C GLY A 86 20.80 -3.23 -7.19
N ARG A 87 19.88 -2.34 -6.78
CA ARG A 87 19.40 -2.22 -5.40
C ARG A 87 17.90 -2.50 -5.35
N GLN A 88 17.48 -3.22 -4.33
CA GLN A 88 16.07 -3.55 -4.11
C GLN A 88 15.47 -2.60 -3.08
N PHE A 89 14.34 -1.99 -3.42
CA PHE A 89 13.60 -1.06 -2.59
C PHE A 89 12.23 -1.65 -2.29
N CYS A 90 11.85 -1.72 -1.02
CA CYS A 90 10.49 -2.05 -0.61
C CYS A 90 9.69 -0.75 -0.50
N LEU A 91 8.58 -0.63 -1.24
CA LEU A 91 7.67 0.51 -1.13
C LEU A 91 6.84 0.36 0.16
N GLN A 92 6.90 1.34 1.06
CA GLN A 92 6.35 1.21 2.42
C GLN A 92 5.07 2.02 2.61
N GLU A 93 5.10 3.31 2.34
CA GLU A 93 3.92 4.17 2.42
C GLU A 93 3.79 4.95 1.12
N ALA A 94 2.58 5.35 0.79
CA ALA A 94 2.29 6.23 -0.33
C ALA A 94 1.74 7.56 0.19
N SER A 95 1.98 8.66 -0.51
CA SER A 95 1.32 9.92 -0.19
C SER A 95 -0.19 9.80 -0.38
N GLU A 96 -0.97 10.59 0.36
CA GLU A 96 -2.44 10.60 0.24
C GLU A 96 -2.91 10.88 -1.19
N ASP A 97 -2.22 11.77 -1.91
CA ASP A 97 -2.54 12.06 -3.31
C ASP A 97 -2.23 10.87 -4.22
N ALA A 98 -1.15 10.13 -3.95
CA ALA A 98 -0.84 8.90 -4.68
C ALA A 98 -1.92 7.83 -4.45
N LEU A 99 -2.35 7.62 -3.20
CA LEU A 99 -3.40 6.65 -2.87
C LEU A 99 -4.73 6.99 -3.57
N LYS A 100 -5.16 8.26 -3.54
CA LYS A 100 -6.38 8.71 -4.25
C LYS A 100 -6.30 8.45 -5.75
N VAL A 101 -5.15 8.71 -6.37
CA VAL A 101 -4.94 8.44 -7.79
C VAL A 101 -4.99 6.94 -8.09
N MET A 102 -4.36 6.12 -7.25
CA MET A 102 -4.34 4.67 -7.43
C MET A 102 -5.73 4.06 -7.25
N GLU A 103 -6.50 4.53 -6.26
CA GLU A 103 -7.89 4.11 -6.03
C GLU A 103 -8.82 4.57 -7.17
N ALA A 104 -8.65 5.79 -7.68
CA ALA A 104 -9.46 6.31 -8.79
C ALA A 104 -9.17 5.62 -10.13
N ARG A 105 -7.99 5.01 -10.28
CA ARG A 105 -7.55 4.27 -11.46
C ARG A 105 -7.34 2.79 -11.13
N SER A 106 -8.29 2.20 -10.39
CA SER A 106 -8.21 0.81 -9.94
C SER A 106 -8.21 -0.22 -11.09
N ASP A 107 -8.64 0.18 -12.28
CA ASP A 107 -8.50 -0.59 -13.54
C ASP A 107 -7.03 -0.83 -13.91
N VAL A 108 -6.16 0.13 -13.56
CA VAL A 108 -4.71 0.04 -13.73
C VAL A 108 -4.03 -0.47 -12.46
N PHE A 109 -4.42 0.06 -11.29
CA PHE A 109 -3.88 -0.32 -9.99
C PHE A 109 -4.79 -1.34 -9.32
N THR A 110 -4.76 -2.57 -9.83
CA THR A 110 -5.70 -3.63 -9.41
C THR A 110 -5.62 -3.98 -7.92
N LYS A 111 -4.47 -3.71 -7.27
CA LYS A 111 -4.29 -3.86 -5.81
C LYS A 111 -5.06 -2.83 -4.98
N CYS A 112 -5.55 -1.78 -5.61
CA CYS A 112 -6.43 -0.77 -5.02
C CYS A 112 -7.90 -0.95 -5.42
N ASP A 113 -8.25 -2.04 -6.11
CA ASP A 113 -9.64 -2.32 -6.48
C ASP A 113 -10.41 -2.89 -5.30
N LEU A 114 -11.13 -2.01 -4.60
CA LEU A 114 -11.99 -2.38 -3.49
C LEU A 114 -13.07 -3.40 -3.90
N ALA A 115 -13.64 -3.31 -5.11
CA ALA A 115 -14.69 -4.24 -5.53
C ALA A 115 -14.13 -5.65 -5.69
N LEU A 116 -12.95 -5.77 -6.30
CA LEU A 116 -12.24 -7.04 -6.43
C LEU A 116 -11.87 -7.63 -5.07
N ILE A 117 -11.36 -6.80 -4.14
CA ILE A 117 -11.05 -7.23 -2.77
C ILE A 117 -12.32 -7.72 -2.07
N MET A 118 -13.40 -6.92 -2.09
CA MET A 118 -14.66 -7.28 -1.41
C MET A 118 -15.28 -8.56 -1.99
N ASN A 119 -15.21 -8.78 -3.30
CA ASN A 119 -15.70 -10.01 -3.91
C ASN A 119 -14.91 -11.24 -3.45
N GLN A 120 -13.57 -11.15 -3.41
CA GLN A 120 -12.74 -12.23 -2.88
C GLN A 120 -13.04 -12.52 -1.40
N LEU A 121 -13.29 -11.47 -0.60
CA LEU A 121 -13.67 -11.61 0.80
C LEU A 121 -15.04 -12.29 0.95
N ARG A 122 -16.04 -11.90 0.14
CA ARG A 122 -17.37 -12.54 0.14
C ARG A 122 -17.27 -14.03 -0.16
N GLU A 123 -16.49 -14.42 -1.17
CA GLU A 123 -16.28 -15.83 -1.52
C GLU A 123 -15.62 -16.61 -0.38
N LYS A 124 -14.54 -16.09 0.20
CA LYS A 124 -13.78 -16.78 1.25
C LYS A 124 -14.48 -16.81 2.62
N LEU A 125 -15.32 -15.80 2.89
CA LEU A 125 -16.05 -15.63 4.15
C LEU A 125 -17.52 -16.05 4.06
N HIS A 126 -17.95 -16.61 2.93
CA HIS A 126 -19.32 -17.08 2.73
C HIS A 126 -19.74 -18.02 3.87
N GLY A 127 -20.84 -17.69 4.54
CA GLY A 127 -21.37 -18.43 5.70
C GLY A 127 -20.61 -18.25 7.02
N LYS A 128 -19.48 -17.53 7.02
CA LYS A 128 -18.66 -17.26 8.23
C LYS A 128 -18.91 -15.89 8.85
N CYS A 129 -19.71 -15.02 8.22
CA CYS A 129 -19.97 -13.66 8.72
C CYS A 129 -20.44 -13.60 10.19
N PRO A 130 -21.34 -14.48 10.68
CA PRO A 130 -21.72 -14.46 12.10
C PRO A 130 -20.55 -14.77 13.04
N GLN A 131 -19.70 -15.75 12.68
CA GLN A 131 -18.52 -16.11 13.46
C GLN A 131 -17.49 -14.96 13.45
N LEU A 132 -17.30 -14.34 12.30
CA LEU A 132 -16.40 -13.21 12.12
C LEU A 132 -16.86 -12.00 12.96
N LEU A 133 -18.16 -11.71 12.97
CA LEU A 133 -18.76 -10.66 13.80
C LEU A 133 -18.49 -10.89 15.30
N VAL A 134 -18.66 -12.12 15.78
CA VAL A 134 -18.36 -12.47 17.19
C VAL A 134 -16.89 -12.22 17.52
N GLN A 135 -15.96 -12.57 16.63
CA GLN A 135 -14.53 -12.33 16.84
C GLN A 135 -14.20 -10.84 16.94
N PHE A 136 -14.81 -10.00 16.11
CA PHE A 136 -14.67 -8.54 16.22
C PHE A 136 -15.24 -8.00 17.53
N GLN A 137 -16.44 -8.44 17.91
CA GLN A 137 -17.08 -8.02 19.17
C GLN A 137 -16.28 -8.44 20.41
N GLN A 138 -15.58 -9.58 20.37
CA GLN A 138 -14.70 -10.02 21.46
C GLN A 138 -13.50 -9.07 21.65
N ARG A 139 -12.98 -8.48 20.57
CA ARG A 139 -11.92 -7.46 20.65
C ARG A 139 -12.45 -6.10 21.09
N ASP A 140 -13.69 -5.79 20.74
CA ASP A 140 -14.37 -4.54 21.09
C ASP A 140 -15.12 -4.63 22.44
N THR A 141 -14.36 -4.73 23.53
CA THR A 141 -14.89 -4.83 24.91
C THR A 141 -15.79 -3.65 25.32
N ARG A 142 -15.65 -2.51 24.65
CA ARG A 142 -16.42 -1.27 24.91
C ARG A 142 -17.64 -1.12 24.01
N LYS A 143 -17.91 -2.07 23.10
CA LYS A 143 -19.04 -2.06 22.16
C LYS A 143 -19.10 -0.78 21.32
N THR A 144 -17.93 -0.31 20.88
CA THR A 144 -17.77 0.88 20.05
C THR A 144 -18.04 0.65 18.56
N GLN A 145 -18.27 -0.61 18.17
CA GLN A 145 -18.37 -1.10 16.79
C GLN A 145 -17.09 -0.88 15.98
N ARG A 146 -15.95 -0.77 16.69
CA ARG A 146 -14.65 -0.46 16.10
C ARG A 146 -13.55 -1.29 16.75
N VAL A 147 -12.56 -1.67 15.98
CA VAL A 147 -11.34 -2.36 16.46
C VAL A 147 -10.10 -1.72 15.87
N SER A 148 -8.92 -2.01 16.44
CA SER A 148 -7.66 -1.52 15.89
C SER A 148 -7.33 -2.18 14.53
N LEU A 149 -6.46 -1.53 13.77
CA LEU A 149 -5.88 -2.08 12.55
C LEU A 149 -5.23 -3.47 12.81
N LEU A 150 -4.45 -3.59 13.89
CA LEU A 150 -3.77 -4.82 14.29
C LEU A 150 -4.74 -5.96 14.62
N ASP A 151 -5.83 -5.65 15.35
CA ASP A 151 -6.86 -6.66 15.64
C ASP A 151 -7.58 -7.09 14.36
N THR A 152 -7.80 -6.16 13.42
CA THR A 152 -8.45 -6.46 12.13
C THR A 152 -7.60 -7.42 11.31
N GLU A 153 -6.30 -7.16 11.21
CA GLU A 153 -5.36 -8.02 10.49
C GLU A 153 -5.29 -9.43 11.11
N ASP A 154 -5.17 -9.53 12.44
CA ASP A 154 -5.16 -10.81 13.16
C ASP A 154 -6.46 -11.60 12.95
N ILE A 155 -7.61 -10.93 13.01
CA ILE A 155 -8.92 -11.57 12.79
C ILE A 155 -9.02 -12.09 11.35
N LEU A 156 -8.67 -11.28 10.34
CA LEU A 156 -8.72 -11.70 8.94
C LEU A 156 -7.77 -12.89 8.69
N ALA A 157 -6.54 -12.82 9.21
CA ALA A 157 -5.56 -13.90 9.09
C ALA A 157 -6.07 -15.22 9.71
N LYS A 158 -6.68 -15.18 10.90
CA LYS A 158 -7.30 -16.34 11.55
C LYS A 158 -8.42 -16.99 10.76
N ASN A 159 -9.05 -16.24 9.86
CA ASN A 159 -10.10 -16.75 8.97
C ASN A 159 -9.58 -17.18 7.59
N GLY A 160 -8.25 -17.27 7.42
CA GLY A 160 -7.62 -17.67 6.17
C GLY A 160 -7.64 -16.57 5.10
N ILE A 161 -7.87 -15.32 5.50
CA ILE A 161 -7.78 -14.17 4.61
C ILE A 161 -6.34 -13.65 4.65
N VAL A 162 -5.68 -13.72 3.50
CA VAL A 162 -4.34 -13.16 3.28
C VAL A 162 -4.48 -12.08 2.23
N LEU A 163 -4.26 -10.83 2.63
CA LEU A 163 -4.22 -9.65 1.77
C LEU A 163 -2.79 -9.12 1.75
N GLY A 164 -2.33 -8.59 0.62
CA GLY A 164 -1.09 -7.82 0.60
C GLY A 164 -1.28 -6.45 1.27
N ASP A 165 -0.17 -5.80 1.61
CA ASP A 165 -0.17 -4.52 2.33
C ASP A 165 -1.06 -3.45 1.67
N GLN A 166 -0.97 -3.30 0.34
CA GLN A 166 -1.82 -2.37 -0.42
C GLN A 166 -3.31 -2.75 -0.35
N GLU A 167 -3.65 -4.03 -0.54
CA GLU A 167 -5.04 -4.50 -0.55
C GLU A 167 -5.68 -4.31 0.83
N PHE A 168 -4.93 -4.62 1.89
CA PHE A 168 -5.35 -4.38 3.26
C PHE A 168 -5.52 -2.89 3.55
N LEU A 169 -4.60 -2.04 3.09
CA LEU A 169 -4.74 -0.59 3.24
C LEU A 169 -5.98 -0.06 2.51
N THR A 170 -6.23 -0.48 1.27
CA THR A 170 -7.41 -0.08 0.50
C THR A 170 -8.70 -0.50 1.20
N LEU A 171 -8.75 -1.73 1.72
CA LEU A 171 -9.87 -2.18 2.55
C LEU A 171 -10.04 -1.33 3.80
N PHE A 172 -8.93 -1.08 4.51
CA PHE A 172 -8.94 -0.32 5.75
C PHE A 172 -9.45 1.11 5.52
N ARG A 173 -8.95 1.82 4.50
CA ARG A 173 -9.37 3.18 4.14
C ARG A 173 -10.87 3.28 3.90
N ARG A 174 -11.50 2.27 3.28
CA ARG A 174 -12.95 2.24 3.06
C ARG A 174 -13.77 2.22 4.36
N PHE A 175 -13.29 1.51 5.38
CA PHE A 175 -14.00 1.29 6.64
C PHE A 175 -13.32 2.00 7.82
N GLN A 176 -12.42 2.93 7.56
CA GLN A 176 -11.71 3.69 8.57
C GLN A 176 -12.66 4.66 9.28
N TYR A 177 -12.48 4.80 10.60
CA TYR A 177 -13.19 5.80 11.39
C TYR A 177 -12.35 7.07 11.52
N ILE A 178 -12.83 8.20 10.95
CA ILE A 178 -12.31 9.57 11.14
C ILE A 178 -10.76 9.61 11.22
N ASP A 179 -10.09 9.17 10.14
CA ASP A 179 -8.63 9.19 10.02
C ASP A 179 -7.85 8.59 11.19
N SER A 180 -8.45 7.63 11.91
CA SER A 180 -7.84 6.94 13.04
C SER A 180 -7.37 5.53 12.67
N ASP A 181 -6.68 4.85 13.58
CA ASP A 181 -6.30 3.45 13.46
C ASP A 181 -7.48 2.47 13.66
N LYS A 182 -8.73 2.97 13.65
CA LYS A 182 -9.93 2.21 13.98
C LYS A 182 -10.72 1.79 12.74
N PHE A 183 -11.04 0.51 12.68
CA PHE A 183 -11.80 -0.13 11.61
C PHE A 183 -13.26 -0.37 12.04
N LYS A 184 -14.22 0.11 11.23
CA LYS A 184 -15.66 -0.04 11.45
C LYS A 184 -16.12 -1.45 11.02
N TYR A 185 -15.93 -2.43 11.89
CA TYR A 185 -16.20 -3.83 11.56
C TYR A 185 -17.70 -4.11 11.30
N GLN A 186 -18.61 -3.37 11.92
CA GLN A 186 -20.05 -3.56 11.72
C GLN A 186 -20.46 -3.25 10.28
N GLU A 187 -20.05 -2.07 9.77
CA GLU A 187 -20.27 -1.66 8.37
C GLU A 187 -19.58 -2.63 7.40
N PHE A 188 -18.38 -3.10 7.74
CA PHE A 188 -17.67 -4.08 6.93
C PHE A 188 -18.45 -5.40 6.79
N ILE A 189 -18.94 -5.98 7.90
CA ILE A 189 -19.73 -7.22 7.88
C ILE A 189 -21.02 -7.02 7.08
N GLU A 190 -21.70 -5.89 7.23
CA GLU A 190 -22.91 -5.57 6.46
C GLU A 190 -22.65 -5.49 4.96
N ASN A 191 -21.44 -5.10 4.53
CA ASN A 191 -21.06 -5.07 3.11
C ASN A 191 -20.57 -6.43 2.58
N LEU A 192 -20.39 -7.44 3.45
CA LEU A 192 -20.03 -8.82 3.05
C LEU A 192 -21.22 -9.75 2.86
N VAL A 193 -22.38 -9.41 3.43
CA VAL A 193 -23.64 -10.16 3.27
C VAL A 193 -24.33 -9.73 1.97
#